data_AF-A0A369TCV8-F1
#
_entry.id   AF-A0A369TCV8-F1
#
_cell.length_a   1.000
_cell.length_b   1.000
_cell.length_c   1.000
_cell.angle_alpha   90.00
_cell.angle_beta   90.00
_cell.angle_gamma   90.00
#
_symmetry.space_group_name_H-M   'P 1'
#
loop_
_entity.id
_entity.type
_entity.pdbx_description
1 polymer ?
#
loop_
_entity_poly.entity_id
_entity_poly.type
_entity_poly.pdbx_seq_one_letter_code
_entity_poly.pdbx_strand_id
1 'polypeptide(L)'
;MRAPSPFDPKNSPEEASLPVCRVAVIHNPVAGWRRRRYLRRVIDALRERGCEVRLRRTTAPGDAHAFAAEAEGCDVLAVAGGDGTVNEALNGLAGRHVPLSVIPLGTANVLAHELGLPRRPVALARAIVEGRCVPVCIWER
;
A
#
# COMPACT_ATOMS: atom_id res chain seq x y z
N MET A 1 -34.88 11.98 -15.26
CA MET A 1 -34.12 10.73 -15.02
C MET A 1 -32.87 11.11 -14.24
N ARG A 2 -32.69 10.58 -13.02
CA ARG A 2 -31.53 10.89 -12.18
C ARG A 2 -30.35 10.07 -12.72
N ALA A 3 -29.21 10.71 -12.99
CA ALA A 3 -28.00 9.98 -13.37
C ALA A 3 -27.65 8.96 -12.27
N PRO A 4 -27.20 7.74 -12.63
CA PRO A 4 -26.81 6.75 -11.63
C PRO A 4 -25.62 7.25 -10.80
N SER A 5 -25.58 6.83 -9.53
CA SER A 5 -24.56 7.26 -8.58
C SER A 5 -23.22 6.59 -8.92
N PRO A 6 -22.09 7.32 -8.90
CA PRO A 6 -20.76 6.70 -9.06
C PRO A 6 -20.41 5.73 -7.90
N PHE A 7 -21.27 5.65 -6.87
CA PHE A 7 -21.13 4.75 -5.72
C PHE A 7 -22.17 3.61 -5.71
N ASP A 8 -22.85 3.34 -6.83
CA ASP A 8 -23.72 2.17 -6.93
C ASP A 8 -22.87 0.88 -6.83
N PRO A 9 -23.04 0.04 -5.78
CA PRO A 9 -22.20 -1.15 -5.58
C PRO A 9 -22.40 -2.21 -6.68
N LYS A 10 -23.48 -2.09 -7.46
CA LYS A 10 -23.80 -2.92 -8.63
C LYS A 10 -23.08 -2.48 -9.91
N ASN A 11 -22.39 -1.34 -9.89
CA ASN A 11 -21.62 -0.79 -11.00
C ASN A 11 -20.12 -0.74 -10.67
N SER A 12 -19.69 -1.56 -9.72
CA SER A 12 -18.27 -1.77 -9.44
C SER A 12 -17.62 -2.34 -10.71
N PRO A 13 -16.56 -1.73 -11.26
CA PRO A 13 -15.83 -2.33 -12.36
C PRO A 13 -15.40 -3.70 -11.89
N GLU A 14 -15.79 -4.72 -12.66
CA GLU A 14 -15.35 -6.11 -12.56
C GLU A 14 -13.92 -6.15 -12.00
N GLU A 15 -13.74 -6.79 -10.83
CA GLU A 15 -12.50 -6.82 -10.04
C GLU A 15 -11.30 -7.18 -10.93
N ALA A 16 -10.67 -6.18 -11.53
CA ALA A 16 -9.53 -6.34 -12.41
C ALA A 16 -8.33 -6.75 -11.57
N SER A 17 -8.24 -8.05 -11.32
CA SER A 17 -7.12 -8.70 -10.63
C SER A 17 -5.99 -8.91 -11.64
N LEU A 18 -5.30 -7.82 -11.96
CA LEU A 18 -4.02 -7.92 -12.63
C LEU A 18 -3.00 -8.43 -11.60
N PRO A 19 -2.28 -9.53 -11.86
CA PRO A 19 -1.25 -9.99 -10.93
C PRO A 19 -0.20 -8.89 -10.79
N VAL A 20 -0.02 -8.42 -9.56
CA VAL A 20 0.96 -7.39 -9.23
C VAL A 20 2.36 -7.96 -9.44
N CYS A 21 3.10 -7.41 -10.39
CA CYS A 21 4.46 -7.84 -10.72
C CYS A 21 5.51 -6.80 -10.32
N ARG A 22 5.14 -5.53 -10.16
CA ARG A 22 6.05 -4.44 -9.74
C ARG A 22 5.56 -3.78 -8.47
N VAL A 23 6.26 -4.04 -7.37
CA VAL A 23 5.94 -3.53 -6.04
C VAL A 23 6.95 -2.48 -5.64
N ALA A 24 6.52 -1.22 -5.52
CA ALA A 24 7.31 -0.18 -4.87
C ALA A 24 7.09 -0.29 -3.36
N VAL A 25 8.17 -0.29 -2.57
CA VAL A 25 8.09 -0.34 -1.10
C VAL A 25 8.74 0.90 -0.51
N ILE A 26 7.98 1.70 0.24
CA ILE A 26 8.53 2.79 1.07
C ILE A 26 8.68 2.26 2.48
N HIS A 27 9.88 2.37 3.07
CA HIS A 27 10.15 1.91 4.43
C HIS A 27 10.68 3.05 5.29
N ASN A 28 9.98 3.34 6.39
CA ASN A 28 10.48 4.21 7.44
C ASN A 28 11.28 3.39 8.47
N PRO A 29 12.62 3.47 8.50
CA PRO A 29 13.45 2.67 9.39
C PRO A 29 13.31 3.02 10.87
N VAL A 30 12.84 4.25 11.17
CA VAL A 30 12.56 4.71 12.54
C VAL A 30 11.28 4.05 13.05
N ALA A 31 10.30 3.86 12.16
CA ALA A 31 9.06 3.16 12.49
C ALA A 31 9.32 1.65 12.61
N GLY A 32 9.01 1.07 13.77
CA GLY A 32 8.93 -0.39 13.90
C GLY A 32 10.27 -1.11 13.77
N TRP A 33 11.37 -0.57 14.33
CA TRP A 33 12.69 -1.21 14.34
C TRP A 33 12.67 -2.68 14.80
N ARG A 34 11.76 -3.04 15.72
CA ARG A 34 11.54 -4.42 16.19
C ARG A 34 10.94 -5.36 15.14
N ARG A 35 10.37 -4.81 14.06
CA ARG A 35 9.68 -5.51 12.97
C ARG A 35 10.49 -5.57 11.68
N ARG A 36 11.79 -5.27 11.69
CA ARG A 36 12.67 -5.44 10.51
C ARG A 36 12.66 -6.87 9.96
N ARG A 37 12.58 -7.88 10.82
CA ARG A 37 12.44 -9.29 10.40
C ARG A 37 11.10 -9.54 9.72
N TYR A 38 10.03 -8.91 10.20
CA TYR A 38 8.71 -9.00 9.58
C TYR A 38 8.72 -8.42 8.16
N LEU A 39 9.22 -7.19 8.00
CA LEU A 39 9.37 -6.55 6.68
C LEU A 39 10.16 -7.43 5.71
N ARG A 40 11.31 -7.96 6.15
CA ARG A 40 12.12 -8.86 5.33
C ARG A 40 11.32 -10.07 4.84
N ARG A 41 10.59 -10.73 5.74
CA ARG A 41 9.76 -11.89 5.38
C ARG A 41 8.62 -11.55 4.40
N VAL A 42 8.09 -10.33 4.44
CA VAL A 42 7.10 -9.87 3.45
C VAL A 42 7.78 -9.68 2.09
N ILE A 43 8.92 -9.00 2.04
CA ILE A 43 9.69 -8.76 0.80
C ILE A 43 10.12 -10.09 0.17
N ASP A 44 10.64 -11.02 0.96
CA ASP A 44 11.06 -12.34 0.48
C ASP A 44 9.85 -13.10 -0.09
N ALA A 45 8.71 -13.10 0.61
CA ALA A 45 7.49 -13.74 0.13
C ALA A 45 6.91 -13.10 -1.14
N LEU A 46 7.11 -11.79 -1.36
CA LEU A 46 6.75 -11.12 -2.63
C LEU A 46 7.67 -11.56 -3.76
N ARG A 47 8.98 -11.61 -3.52
CA ARG A 47 9.98 -12.05 -4.52
C ARG A 47 9.80 -13.52 -4.91
N GLU A 48 9.51 -14.39 -3.94
CA GLU A 48 9.18 -15.81 -4.16
C GLU A 48 7.94 -15.98 -5.06
N ARG A 49 7.07 -14.97 -5.15
CA ARG A 49 5.89 -14.93 -6.02
C ARG A 49 6.15 -14.29 -7.39
N GLY A 50 7.41 -13.94 -7.68
CA GLY A 50 7.81 -13.34 -8.97
C GLY A 50 7.69 -11.83 -9.04
N CYS A 51 7.40 -11.14 -7.92
CA CYS A 51 7.33 -9.67 -7.93
C CYS A 51 8.73 -9.04 -7.97
N GLU A 52 8.92 -8.06 -8.85
CA GLU A 52 9.99 -7.08 -8.79
C GLU A 52 9.72 -6.11 -7.64
N VAL A 53 10.53 -6.17 -6.58
CA VAL A 53 10.37 -5.34 -5.39
C VAL A 53 11.44 -4.25 -5.35
N ARG A 54 11.02 -2.98 -5.44
CA ARG A 54 11.88 -1.80 -5.31
C ARG A 54 11.71 -1.17 -3.93
N LEU A 55 12.69 -1.35 -3.04
CA LEU A 55 12.65 -0.82 -1.68
C LEU A 55 13.37 0.53 -1.57
N ARG A 56 12.66 1.59 -1.17
CA ARG A 56 13.21 2.89 -0.79
C ARG A 56 13.06 3.11 0.71
N ARG A 57 14.10 3.66 1.33
CA ARG A 57 14.10 3.99 2.75
C ARG A 57 13.97 5.50 2.92
N THR A 58 13.07 5.92 3.80
CA THR A 58 13.02 7.33 4.19
C THR A 58 14.21 7.66 5.09
N THR A 59 14.63 8.92 5.01
CA THR A 59 15.75 9.53 5.72
C THR A 59 15.31 10.78 6.48
N ALA A 60 14.27 11.47 5.99
CA ALA A 60 13.68 12.65 6.60
C ALA A 60 12.14 12.66 6.45
N PRO A 61 11.42 13.48 7.24
CA PRO A 61 10.01 13.78 6.97
C PRO A 61 9.84 14.38 5.57
N GLY A 62 8.80 13.98 4.84
CA GLY A 62 8.53 14.39 3.45
C GLY A 62 8.99 13.38 2.40
N ASP A 63 9.91 12.47 2.76
CA ASP A 63 10.40 11.45 1.84
C ASP A 63 9.30 10.47 1.38
N ALA A 64 8.38 10.08 2.26
CA ALA A 64 7.33 9.15 1.87
C ALA A 64 6.36 9.80 0.88
N HIS A 65 6.11 11.10 1.01
CA HIS A 65 5.32 11.88 0.06
C HIS A 65 6.03 11.94 -1.31
N ALA A 66 7.30 12.35 -1.32
CA ALA A 66 8.09 12.45 -2.55
C ALA A 66 8.20 11.09 -3.27
N PHE A 67 8.45 10.02 -2.52
CA PHE A 67 8.59 8.68 -3.09
C PHE A 67 7.27 8.14 -3.63
N ALA A 68 6.14 8.51 -3.01
CA ALA A 68 4.82 8.16 -3.49
C ALA A 68 4.44 8.91 -4.77
N ALA A 69 4.81 10.18 -4.88
CA ALA A 69 4.60 10.97 -6.10
C ALA A 69 5.35 10.40 -7.33
N GLU A 70 6.48 9.73 -7.08
CA GLU A 70 7.30 9.04 -8.09
C GLU A 70 6.87 7.59 -8.35
N ALA A 71 5.81 7.09 -7.71
CA ALA A 71 5.38 5.69 -7.81
C ALA A 71 4.62 5.37 -9.11
N GLU A 72 4.48 6.32 -10.03
CA GLU A 72 3.87 6.07 -11.34
C GLU A 72 4.60 4.93 -12.07
N GLY A 73 3.83 3.97 -12.60
CA GLY A 73 4.37 2.80 -13.29
C GLY A 73 4.67 1.58 -12.42
N CYS A 74 4.44 1.63 -11.10
CA CYS A 74 4.31 0.41 -10.29
C CYS A 74 2.85 -0.08 -10.26
N ASP A 75 2.67 -1.37 -10.03
CA ASP A 75 1.33 -1.96 -9.92
C ASP A 75 0.75 -1.76 -8.51
N VAL A 76 1.62 -1.62 -7.49
CA VAL A 76 1.23 -1.25 -6.12
C VAL A 76 2.35 -0.54 -5.37
N LEU A 77 1.99 0.46 -4.57
CA LEU A 77 2.83 1.09 -3.57
C LEU A 77 2.56 0.48 -2.18
N ALA A 78 3.51 -0.28 -1.64
CA ALA A 78 3.44 -0.84 -0.31
C ALA A 78 4.19 0.03 0.72
N VAL A 79 3.47 0.60 1.69
CA VAL A 79 4.05 1.46 2.72
C VAL A 79 4.37 0.67 3.98
N ALA A 80 5.65 0.49 4.26
CA ALA A 80 6.19 -0.16 5.45
C ALA A 80 6.51 0.87 6.54
N GLY A 81 5.55 1.15 7.39
CA GLY A 81 5.68 2.15 8.44
C GLY A 81 4.54 2.11 9.46
N GLY A 82 4.36 3.24 10.16
CA GLY A 82 3.16 3.51 10.96
C GLY A 82 2.23 4.49 10.25
N ASP A 83 1.18 4.92 10.95
CA ASP A 83 0.10 5.75 10.37
C ASP A 83 0.60 7.08 9.81
N GLY A 84 1.61 7.71 10.42
CA GLY A 84 2.23 8.94 9.90
C GLY A 84 2.86 8.76 8.52
N THR A 85 3.62 7.67 8.32
CA THR A 85 4.25 7.36 7.03
C THR A 85 3.21 6.96 5.98
N VAL A 86 2.14 6.27 6.39
CA VAL A 86 1.01 5.94 5.52
C VAL A 86 0.28 7.20 5.07
N ASN A 87 -0.01 8.12 5.99
CA ASN A 87 -0.65 9.39 5.68
C ASN A 87 0.20 10.25 4.72
N GLU A 88 1.51 10.32 4.98
CA GLU A 88 2.43 11.06 4.13
C GLU A 88 2.48 10.50 2.69
N ALA A 89 2.52 9.16 2.55
CA ALA A 89 2.46 8.50 1.25
C ALA A 89 1.09 8.67 0.55
N LEU A 90 -0.02 8.60 1.29
CA LEU A 90 -1.36 8.83 0.75
C LEU A 90 -1.49 10.23 0.14
N ASN A 91 -0.99 11.27 0.83
CA ASN A 91 -1.00 12.62 0.28
C ASN A 91 -0.08 12.75 -0.95
N GLY A 92 1.00 11.97 -1.03
CA GLY A 92 1.85 11.93 -2.23
C GLY A 92 1.17 11.25 -3.44
N LEU A 93 0.17 10.41 -3.19
CA LEU A 93 -0.67 9.79 -4.21
C LEU A 93 -1.92 10.61 -4.56
N ALA A 94 -2.14 11.78 -3.96
CA ALA A 94 -3.29 12.61 -4.29
C ALA A 94 -3.35 12.89 -5.80
N GLY A 95 -4.52 12.63 -6.41
CA GLY A 95 -4.73 12.75 -7.85
C GLY A 95 -4.11 11.64 -8.71
N ARG A 96 -3.61 10.55 -8.12
CA ARG A 96 -2.99 9.41 -8.83
C ARG A 96 -3.80 8.13 -8.64
N HIS A 97 -3.73 7.24 -9.64
CA HIS A 97 -4.45 5.96 -9.66
C HIS A 97 -3.58 4.75 -9.26
N VAL A 98 -2.52 4.96 -8.47
CA VAL A 98 -1.66 3.87 -8.02
C VAL A 98 -2.26 3.22 -6.76
N PRO A 99 -2.53 1.90 -6.76
CA PRO A 99 -3.00 1.21 -5.56
C PRO A 99 -1.99 1.31 -4.41
N LEU A 100 -2.49 1.51 -3.20
CA LEU A 100 -1.68 1.55 -1.99
C LEU A 100 -1.99 0.35 -1.08
N SER A 101 -0.95 -0.28 -0.55
CA SER A 101 -1.05 -1.29 0.51
C SER A 101 -0.19 -0.91 1.71
N VAL A 102 -0.47 -1.48 2.87
CA VAL A 102 0.25 -1.18 4.13
C VAL A 102 0.97 -2.42 4.63
N ILE A 103 2.25 -2.28 4.93
CA ILE A 103 3.04 -3.26 5.69
C ILE A 103 3.12 -2.75 7.13
N PRO A 104 2.33 -3.30 8.08
CA PRO A 104 2.12 -2.71 9.39
C PRO A 104 3.35 -2.88 10.30
N LEU A 105 4.21 -1.86 10.32
CA LEU A 105 5.39 -1.81 11.20
C LEU A 105 5.15 -0.96 12.46
N GLY A 106 4.15 -0.08 12.44
CA GLY A 106 3.76 0.77 13.57
C GLY A 106 2.97 0.05 14.66
N THR A 107 2.50 0.81 15.65
CA THR A 107 1.71 0.28 16.78
C THR A 107 0.21 0.21 16.45
N ALA A 108 -0.37 1.29 15.93
CA ALA A 108 -1.80 1.36 15.64
C ALA A 108 -2.14 0.77 14.26
N ASN A 109 -1.49 1.21 13.18
CA ASN A 109 -1.71 0.72 11.81
C ASN A 109 -3.20 0.66 11.45
N VAL A 110 -3.93 1.76 11.72
CA VAL A 110 -5.39 1.84 11.60
C VAL A 110 -5.82 1.44 10.19
N LEU A 111 -5.17 1.99 9.15
CA LEU A 111 -5.52 1.67 7.77
C LEU A 111 -5.35 0.17 7.44
N ALA A 112 -4.31 -0.48 7.96
CA ALA A 112 -4.13 -1.92 7.75
C ALA A 112 -5.23 -2.74 8.44
N HIS A 113 -5.73 -2.25 9.57
CA HIS A 113 -6.84 -2.86 10.31
C HIS A 113 -8.17 -2.69 9.60
N GLU A 114 -8.50 -1.48 9.14
CA GLU A 114 -9.72 -1.18 8.39
C GLU A 114 -9.78 -1.95 7.06
N LEU A 115 -8.64 -2.10 6.38
CA LEU A 115 -8.53 -2.88 5.14
C LEU A 115 -8.52 -4.41 5.37
N GLY A 116 -8.56 -4.87 6.63
CA GLY A 116 -8.53 -6.30 6.94
C GLY A 116 -7.24 -7.01 6.52
N LEU A 117 -6.10 -6.29 6.46
CA LEU A 117 -4.86 -6.85 5.94
C LEU A 117 -4.34 -7.99 6.82
N PRO A 118 -3.88 -9.12 6.21
CA PRO A 118 -3.38 -10.24 6.97
C PRO A 118 -2.15 -9.87 7.80
N ARG A 119 -2.09 -10.37 9.04
CA ARG A 119 -0.94 -10.12 9.94
C ARG A 119 0.26 -11.00 9.67
N ARG A 120 0.12 -12.13 8.97
CA ARG A 120 1.22 -13.05 8.68
C ARG A 120 1.98 -12.60 7.42
N PRO A 121 3.32 -12.57 7.39
CA PRO A 121 4.09 -12.04 6.27
C PRO A 121 3.70 -12.63 4.91
N VAL A 122 3.61 -13.96 4.85
CA VAL A 122 3.28 -14.71 3.62
C VAL A 122 1.84 -14.43 3.16
N ALA A 123 0.91 -14.31 4.11
CA ALA A 123 -0.48 -14.00 3.80
C ALA A 123 -0.65 -12.55 3.33
N LEU A 124 0.11 -11.61 3.91
CA LEU A 124 0.12 -10.22 3.46
C LEU A 124 0.69 -10.10 2.06
N ALA A 125 1.85 -10.74 1.79
CA ALA A 125 2.43 -10.78 0.45
C ALA A 125 1.42 -11.35 -0.56
N ARG A 126 0.71 -12.44 -0.22
CA ARG A 126 -0.35 -13.00 -1.06
C ARG A 126 -1.47 -11.99 -1.34
N ALA A 127 -1.96 -11.29 -0.32
CA ALA A 127 -3.00 -10.28 -0.49
C ALA A 127 -2.55 -9.12 -1.39
N ILE A 128 -1.29 -8.69 -1.29
CA ILE A 128 -0.69 -7.68 -2.17
C ILE A 128 -0.67 -8.18 -3.62
N VAL A 129 -0.25 -9.45 -3.85
CA VAL A 129 -0.19 -10.02 -5.21
C VAL A 129 -1.57 -10.24 -5.83
N GLU A 130 -2.55 -10.69 -5.03
CA GLU A 130 -3.93 -10.89 -5.47
C GLU A 130 -4.62 -9.59 -5.92
N GLY A 131 -4.11 -8.42 -5.48
CA GLY A 131 -4.50 -7.12 -6.06
C GLY A 131 -5.95 -6.69 -5.82
N ARG A 132 -6.66 -7.29 -4.86
CA ARG A 132 -8.02 -6.86 -4.51
C ARG A 132 -7.99 -5.45 -3.91
N CYS A 133 -8.48 -4.49 -4.68
CA CYS A 133 -8.50 -3.08 -4.33
C CYS A 133 -9.91 -2.64 -3.90
N VAL A 134 -9.98 -1.79 -2.88
CA VAL A 134 -11.21 -1.10 -2.49
C VAL A 134 -10.99 0.41 -2.62
N PRO A 135 -11.96 1.17 -3.16
CA PRO A 135 -11.85 2.62 -3.22
C PRO A 135 -11.88 3.20 -1.80
N VAL A 136 -10.92 4.06 -1.48
CA VAL A 136 -10.84 4.79 -0.21
C VAL A 136 -10.95 6.28 -0.50
N CYS A 137 -11.91 6.95 0.13
CA CYS A 137 -12.03 8.40 0.05
C CYS A 137 -11.11 9.05 1.08
N ILE A 138 -10.24 9.95 0.61
CA ILE A 138 -9.39 10.77 1.47
C ILE A 138 -10.07 12.14 1.55
N TRP A 139 -10.43 12.58 2.76
CA TRP A 139 -11.03 13.90 2.96
C TRP A 139 -9.92 14.96 3.01
N GLU A 140 -9.81 15.79 1.98
CA GLU A 140 -9.00 17.01 2.04
C GLU A 140 -9.69 18.04 2.94
N ARG A 141 -8.91 18.67 3.82
CA ARG A 141 -9.39 19.67 4.76
C ARG A 141 -9.09 21.08 4.25
#